data_AF-A0A945A600-F1
#
_entry.id   AF-A0A945A600-F1
#
_cell.length_a   1.000
_cell.length_b   1.000
_cell.length_c   1.000
_cell.angle_alpha   90.00
_cell.angle_beta   90.00
_cell.angle_gamma   90.00
#
_symmetry.space_group_name_H-M   'P 1'
#
loop_
_entity.id
_entity.type
_entity.pdbx_description
1 polymer ?
#
loop_
_entity_poly.entity_id
_entity_poly.type
_entity_poly.pdbx_seq_one_letter_code
_entity_poly.pdbx_strand_id
1 'polypeptide(L)' 'MKITKTLTAMAVALAATTGTSAVALDELVVGYFMEWPTANQYAQHNKLYDEALGIPVKWVSFDAGTAM' A
#
# COMPACT_ATOMS: atom_id res chain seq x y z
N MET A 1 -36.87 23.11 -15.78
CA MET A 1 -36.62 22.06 -14.76
C MET A 1 -35.90 20.81 -15.29
N LYS A 2 -35.94 20.49 -16.60
CA LYS A 2 -35.20 19.32 -17.17
C LYS A 2 -33.69 19.54 -17.21
N ILE A 3 -33.24 20.71 -17.70
CA ILE A 3 -31.81 21.04 -17.85
C ILE A 3 -31.08 21.05 -16.50
N THR A 4 -31.71 21.60 -15.46
CA THR A 4 -31.15 21.64 -14.10
C THR A 4 -30.95 20.23 -13.52
N LYS A 5 -31.92 19.32 -13.74
CA LYS A 5 -31.79 17.91 -13.32
C LYS A 5 -30.67 17.17 -14.08
N THR A 6 -30.49 17.46 -15.37
CA THR A 6 -29.40 16.89 -16.17
C THR A 6 -28.04 17.37 -15.68
N LEU A 7 -27.89 18.66 -15.36
CA LEU A 7 -26.65 19.21 -14.81
C LEU A 7 -26.31 18.62 -13.42
N THR A 8 -27.30 18.49 -12.54
CA THR A 8 -27.07 17.86 -11.23
C THR A 8 -26.69 16.38 -11.36
N ALA A 9 -27.32 15.64 -12.28
CA ALA A 9 -26.97 14.25 -12.55
C ALA A 9 -25.54 14.10 -13.11
N MET A 10 -25.10 15.02 -13.98
CA MET A 10 -23.73 15.04 -14.50
C MET A 10 -22.71 15.41 -13.41
N ALA A 11 -23.05 16.35 -12.51
CA ALA A 11 -22.18 16.71 -11.39
C ALA A 11 -21.98 15.55 -10.41
N VAL A 12 -23.04 14.79 -10.12
CA VAL A 12 -22.97 13.58 -9.27
C VAL A 12 -22.17 12.47 -9.95
N ALA A 13 -22.35 12.27 -11.26
CA ALA A 13 -21.56 11.29 -12.03
C ALA A 13 -20.07 11.64 -12.06
N LEU A 14 -19.73 12.93 -12.20
CA LEU A 14 -18.35 13.39 -12.17
C LEU A 14 -17.72 13.24 -10.76
N ALA A 15 -18.47 13.54 -9.70
CA ALA A 15 -18.01 13.33 -8.32
C ALA A 15 -17.83 11.84 -7.97
N ALA A 16 -18.58 10.93 -8.60
CA ALA A 16 -18.37 9.50 -8.44
C ALA A 16 -17.06 9.01 -9.09
N THR A 17 -16.58 9.69 -10.14
CA THR A 17 -15.29 9.37 -10.79
C THR A 17 -14.07 9.95 -10.07
N THR A 18 -14.27 10.92 -9.15
CA THR A 18 -13.20 11.44 -8.28
C THR A 18 -13.03 10.60 -7.01
N GLY A 19 -13.65 9.42 -6.94
CA GLY A 19 -13.40 8.46 -5.87
C GLY A 19 -11.89 8.22 -5.75
N THR A 20 -11.37 8.41 -4.54
CA THR A 20 -9.98 8.24 -4.13
C THR A 20 -9.33 7.11 -4.94
N SER A 21 -8.45 7.47 -5.88
CA SER A 21 -7.56 6.51 -6.49
C SER A 21 -6.81 5.83 -5.35
N ALA A 22 -6.98 4.53 -5.19
CA ALA A 22 -6.13 3.76 -4.30
C ALA A 22 -4.69 4.04 -4.77
N VAL A 23 -3.93 4.76 -3.95
CA VAL A 23 -2.51 4.98 -4.20
C VAL A 23 -1.89 3.61 -3.99
N ALA A 24 -1.69 2.88 -5.09
CA ALA A 24 -0.90 1.66 -5.06
C ALA A 24 0.49 2.05 -4.57
N LEU A 25 0.93 1.41 -3.48
CA LEU A 25 2.26 1.66 -2.94
C LEU A 25 3.26 0.96 -3.88
N ASP A 26 4.13 1.70 -4.55
CA ASP A 26 5.08 1.11 -5.52
C ASP A 26 6.08 0.15 -4.86
N GLU A 27 6.41 0.36 -3.57
CA GLU A 27 7.34 -0.46 -2.79
C GLU A 27 7.01 -0.36 -1.30
N LEU A 28 7.07 -1.48 -0.58
CA LEU A 28 6.94 -1.53 0.88
C LEU A 28 8.31 -1.72 1.54
N VAL A 29 8.73 -0.77 2.39
CA VAL A 29 9.97 -0.89 3.16
C VAL A 29 9.69 -1.43 4.56
N VAL A 30 10.31 -2.57 4.91
CA VAL A 30 10.14 -3.23 6.21
C VAL A 30 11.48 -3.27 6.95
N GLY A 31 11.53 -2.57 8.09
CA GLY A 31 12.65 -2.63 9.03
C GLY A 31 12.58 -3.85 9.94
N TYR A 32 13.69 -4.57 10.13
CA TYR A 32 13.77 -5.70 11.05
C TYR A 32 15.12 -5.75 11.79
N PHE A 33 15.14 -6.45 12.92
CA PHE A 33 16.35 -6.67 13.72
C PHE A 33 16.85 -8.10 13.53
N MET A 34 18.15 -8.27 13.31
CA MET A 34 18.76 -9.60 13.11
C MET A 34 18.79 -10.43 14.41
N GLU A 35 18.82 -9.77 15.57
CA GLU A 35 18.90 -10.41 16.88
C GLU A 35 17.59 -11.10 17.28
N TRP A 36 16.48 -10.79 16.60
CA TRP A 36 15.16 -11.33 16.89
C TRP A 36 14.72 -12.19 15.71
N PRO A 37 14.85 -13.52 15.78
CA PRO A 37 14.41 -14.42 14.72
C PRO A 37 12.88 -14.44 14.69
N THR A 38 12.27 -13.44 14.09
CA THR A 38 10.84 -13.37 13.88
C THR A 38 10.45 -14.34 12.76
N ALA A 39 9.32 -15.03 12.92
CA ALA A 39 8.82 -16.01 11.95
C ALA A 39 8.59 -15.45 10.53
N ASN A 40 8.54 -14.12 10.41
CA ASN A 40 8.50 -13.39 9.14
C ASN A 40 9.74 -13.60 8.26
N GLN A 41 10.90 -14.01 8.80
CA GLN A 41 12.11 -14.21 7.99
C GLN A 41 11.97 -15.36 6.98
N TYR A 42 11.18 -16.39 7.30
CA TYR A 42 10.86 -17.45 6.34
C TYR A 42 10.07 -16.88 5.15
N ALA A 43 9.04 -16.08 5.42
CA ALA A 43 8.22 -15.46 4.38
C ALA A 43 8.98 -14.38 3.60
N GLN A 44 9.91 -13.65 4.25
CA GLN A 44 10.87 -12.74 3.61
C GLN A 44 11.78 -13.49 2.64
N HIS A 45 12.43 -14.58 3.09
CA HIS A 45 13.35 -15.35 2.26
C HIS A 45 12.65 -15.94 1.03
N ASN A 46 11.43 -16.44 1.23
CA ASN A 46 10.62 -17.04 0.17
C ASN A 46 9.80 -16.01 -0.64
N LYS A 47 9.94 -14.70 -0.36
CA LYS A 47 9.23 -13.61 -1.07
C LYS A 47 7.70 -13.72 -1.07
N LEU A 48 7.13 -14.37 -0.06
CA LEU A 48 5.67 -14.54 0.05
C LEU A 48 4.94 -13.20 0.22
N TYR A 49 5.59 -12.20 0.81
CA TYR A 49 4.99 -10.88 0.98
C TYR A 49 4.87 -10.13 -0.35
N ASP A 50 5.89 -10.20 -1.20
CA ASP A 50 5.86 -9.62 -2.54
C ASP A 50 4.73 -10.24 -3.38
N GLU A 51 4.56 -11.56 -3.27
CA GLU A 51 3.51 -12.30 -3.97
C GLU A 51 2.11 -11.95 -3.44
N ALA A 52 1.93 -11.91 -2.12
CA ALA A 52 0.63 -11.64 -1.50
C ALA A 52 0.19 -10.17 -1.67
N LEU A 53 1.14 -9.23 -1.67
CA LEU A 53 0.86 -7.80 -1.76
C LEU A 53 0.89 -7.28 -3.21
N GLY A 54 1.48 -8.04 -4.15
CA GLY A 54 1.63 -7.65 -5.54
C GLY A 54 2.56 -6.45 -5.76
N ILE A 55 3.36 -6.10 -4.73
CA ILE A 55 4.31 -4.98 -4.73
C ILE A 55 5.63 -5.47 -4.11
N PRO A 56 6.79 -4.98 -4.56
CA PRO A 56 8.09 -5.36 -3.99
C PRO A 56 8.19 -4.96 -2.52
N VAL A 57 8.76 -5.86 -1.69
CA VAL A 57 9.04 -5.59 -0.28
C VAL A 57 10.55 -5.49 -0.06
N LYS A 58 11.02 -4.29 0.31
CA LYS A 58 12.42 -4.03 0.64
C LYS A 58 12.67 -4.20 2.13
N TRP A 59 13.60 -5.07 2.47
CA TRP A 59 13.94 -5.36 3.86
C TRP A 59 15.20 -4.61 4.28
N VAL A 60 15.11 -3.91 5.41
CA VAL A 60 16.24 -3.14 5.99
C VAL A 60 16.54 -3.71 7.36
N SER A 61 17.74 -4.23 7.54
CA SER A 61 18.23 -4.70 8.84
C SER A 61 18.77 -3.54 9.66
N PHE A 62 18.40 -3.47 10.92
CA PHE A 62 18.94 -2.53 11.90
C PHE A 62 19.73 -3.27 12.97
N ASP A 63 20.86 -2.68 13.38
CA ASP A 63 21.74 -3.26 14.41
C ASP A 63 21.25 -2.97 15.84
N ALA A 64 20.49 -1.90 16.06
CA ALA A 64 19.92 -1.53 17.36
C ALA A 64 18.67 -0.65 17.21
N GLY A 65 17.74 -0.69 18.16
CA GLY A 65 16.49 0.10 18.11
C GLY A 65 16.69 1.63 18.08
N THR A 66 17.87 2.11 18.45
CA THR A 66 18.27 3.51 18.34
C THR A 66 18.71 3.93 16.93
N ALA A 67 18.85 2.98 16.01
CA ALA A 67 19.26 3.21 14.63
C ALA A 67 18.07 3.33 13.64
N MET A 68 16.83 3.23 14.15
CA MET A 68 15.58 3.37 13.37
C MET A 68 15.14 4.82 13.21
#